data_AF-A0A6I6DHD5-F1
#
_entry.id   AF-A0A6I6DHD5-F1
#
_cell.length_a   1.000
_cell.length_b   1.000
_cell.length_c   1.000
_cell.angle_alpha   90.00
_cell.angle_beta   90.00
_cell.angle_gamma   90.00
#
_symmetry.space_group_name_H-M   'P 1'
#
loop_
_entity.id
_entity.type
_entity.pdbx_description
1 polymer ?
#
loop_
_entity_poly.entity_id
_entity_poly.type
_entity_poly.pdbx_seq_one_letter_code
_entity_poly.pdbx_strand_id
1 'polypeptide(L)'
;MSRLTEIMDQMTVVLNDLKTVMDAEQQQLSAGNVNGSALQRITEDKSSLLATLDYLEQQRRTEQSARQSANDDVADRWQTITEKTQRLRDLNQHNGWLLEGQITRNQQALDVLKPHQEPALYGADGQTSSSRSGGKKFSI
;
A
#
# COMPACT_ATOMS: atom_id res chain seq x y z
N MET A 1 32.80 20.00 0.65
CA MET A 1 31.40 19.85 1.13
C MET A 1 31.43 19.00 2.39
N SER A 2 30.53 19.25 3.34
CA SER A 2 30.47 18.43 4.57
C SER A 2 29.73 17.12 4.28
N ARG A 3 30.15 16.02 4.89
CA ARG A 3 29.47 14.71 4.76
C ARG A 3 27.97 14.80 5.09
N LEU A 4 27.59 15.70 6.01
CA LEU A 4 26.19 15.96 6.37
C LEU A 4 25.39 16.59 5.22
N THR A 5 25.96 17.57 4.52
CA THR A 5 25.30 18.20 3.36
C THR A 5 25.07 17.22 2.21
N GLU A 6 26.01 16.29 1.97
CA GLU A 6 25.85 15.24 0.96
C GLU A 6 24.72 14.26 1.31
N ILE A 7 24.62 13.86 2.59
CA ILE A 7 23.54 13.00 3.08
C ILE A 7 22.18 13.69 2.89
N MET A 8 22.07 14.98 3.21
CA MET A 8 20.82 15.73 3.07
C MET A 8 20.40 15.93 1.61
N ASP A 9 21.36 16.12 0.71
CA ASP A 9 21.08 16.20 -0.72
C ASP A 9 20.59 14.85 -1.26
N GLN A 10 21.22 13.74 -0.83
CA GLN A 10 20.74 12.39 -1.16
C GLN A 10 19.34 12.11 -0.60
N MET A 11 19.06 12.49 0.66
CA MET A 11 17.72 12.36 1.23
C MET A 11 16.68 13.14 0.41
N THR A 12 17.02 14.34 -0.06
CA THR A 12 16.11 15.15 -0.88
C THR A 12 15.80 14.49 -2.22
N VAL A 13 16.80 13.88 -2.87
CA VAL A 13 16.60 13.09 -4.11
C VAL A 13 15.67 11.91 -3.83
N VAL A 14 15.97 11.10 -2.82
CA VAL A 14 15.16 9.94 -2.44
C VAL A 14 13.71 10.35 -2.11
N LEU A 15 13.49 11.47 -1.42
CA LEU A 15 12.15 11.97 -1.11
C LEU A 15 11.39 12.44 -2.37
N ASN A 16 12.07 13.00 -3.36
CA ASN A 16 11.44 13.37 -4.64
C ASN A 16 11.07 12.12 -5.46
N ASP A 17 11.92 11.10 -5.45
CA ASP A 17 11.64 9.83 -6.10
C ASP A 17 10.47 9.12 -5.40
N LEU A 18 10.46 9.10 -4.06
CA LEU A 18 9.36 8.55 -3.28
C LEU A 18 8.04 9.25 -3.60
N LYS A 19 8.06 10.58 -3.76
CA LYS A 19 6.88 11.34 -4.18
C LYS A 19 6.34 10.84 -5.52
N THR A 20 7.22 10.69 -6.49
CA THR A 20 6.85 10.24 -7.84
C THR A 20 6.23 8.85 -7.81
N VAL A 21 6.79 7.94 -7.02
CA VAL A 21 6.26 6.58 -6.82
C VAL A 21 4.89 6.62 -6.13
N MET A 22 4.71 7.48 -5.13
CA MET A 22 3.44 7.62 -4.41
C MET A 22 2.34 8.29 -5.23
N ASP A 23 2.68 9.25 -6.09
CA ASP A 23 1.76 9.85 -7.05
C ASP A 23 1.31 8.80 -8.08
N ALA A 24 2.22 7.93 -8.53
CA ALA A 24 1.89 6.80 -9.40
C ALA A 24 1.00 5.76 -8.69
N GLU A 25 1.27 5.47 -7.41
CA GLU A 25 0.41 4.63 -6.55
C GLU A 25 -1.01 5.19 -6.49
N GLN A 26 -1.15 6.50 -6.25
CA GLN A 26 -2.44 7.17 -6.18
C GLN A 26 -3.21 7.06 -7.50
N GLN A 27 -2.53 7.24 -8.64
CA GLN A 27 -3.15 7.10 -9.96
C GLN A 27 -3.67 5.68 -10.21
N GLN A 28 -2.89 4.65 -9.83
CA GLN A 28 -3.31 3.25 -9.97
C GLN A 28 -4.48 2.90 -9.04
N LEU A 29 -4.50 3.45 -7.82
CA LEU A 29 -5.60 3.23 -6.86
C LEU A 29 -6.87 4.00 -7.21
N SER A 30 -6.72 5.16 -7.87
CA SER A 30 -7.83 5.97 -8.36
C SER A 30 -8.40 5.45 -9.68
N ALA A 31 -7.62 4.71 -10.46
CA ALA A 31 -8.12 4.03 -11.63
C ALA A 31 -9.22 3.03 -11.24
N GLY A 32 -10.33 3.02 -11.98
CA GLY A 32 -11.47 2.14 -11.71
C GLY A 32 -11.16 0.64 -11.79
N ASN A 33 -9.96 0.27 -12.29
CA ASN A 33 -9.45 -1.08 -12.30
C ASN A 33 -8.00 -1.09 -11.77
N VAL A 34 -7.75 -1.85 -10.70
CA VAL A 34 -6.45 -1.91 -10.05
C VAL A 34 -5.56 -2.91 -10.79
N ASN A 35 -4.49 -2.42 -11.42
CA ASN A 35 -3.47 -3.28 -12.03
C ASN A 35 -2.57 -3.85 -10.93
N GLY A 36 -2.87 -5.05 -10.44
CA GLY A 36 -2.12 -5.69 -9.35
C GLY A 36 -0.61 -5.80 -9.59
N SER A 37 -0.19 -6.08 -10.82
CA SER A 37 1.24 -6.14 -11.19
C SER A 37 1.94 -4.78 -11.19
N ALA A 38 1.25 -3.72 -11.61
CA ALA A 38 1.78 -2.36 -11.55
C ALA A 38 1.87 -1.86 -10.10
N LEU A 39 0.82 -2.12 -9.30
CA LEU A 39 0.80 -1.76 -7.88
C LEU A 39 1.87 -2.51 -7.09
N GLN A 40 2.12 -3.78 -7.40
CA GLN A 40 3.20 -4.55 -6.79
C GLN A 40 4.57 -3.92 -7.06
N ARG A 41 4.90 -3.60 -8.32
CA ARG A 41 6.17 -2.92 -8.66
C ARG A 41 6.33 -1.59 -7.92
N ILE A 42 5.28 -0.78 -7.91
CA ILE A 42 5.25 0.50 -7.18
C ILE A 42 5.50 0.28 -5.67
N THR A 43 4.93 -0.78 -5.09
CA THR A 43 5.12 -1.12 -3.68
C THR A 43 6.55 -1.59 -3.37
N GLU A 44 7.14 -2.36 -4.28
CA GLU A 44 8.55 -2.79 -4.19
C GLU A 44 9.50 -1.58 -4.27
N ASP A 45 9.28 -0.68 -5.24
CA ASP A 45 10.06 0.55 -5.40
C ASP A 45 9.96 1.46 -4.17
N LYS A 46 8.74 1.66 -3.65
CA LYS A 46 8.48 2.41 -2.41
C LYS A 46 9.22 1.80 -1.22
N SER A 47 9.23 0.48 -1.09
CA SER A 47 9.91 -0.22 0.00
C SER A 47 11.43 -0.05 -0.10
N SER A 48 12.00 -0.13 -1.30
CA SER A 48 13.42 0.10 -1.57
C SER A 48 13.85 1.53 -1.22
N LEU A 49 13.06 2.53 -1.64
CA LEU A 49 13.31 3.94 -1.35
C LEU A 49 13.20 4.25 0.15
N LEU A 50 12.24 3.65 0.86
CA LEU A 50 12.10 3.80 2.31
C LEU A 50 13.28 3.18 3.07
N ALA A 51 13.77 2.01 2.65
CA ALA A 51 14.97 1.41 3.24
C ALA A 51 16.20 2.29 3.04
N THR A 52 16.35 2.87 1.85
CA THR A 52 17.43 3.82 1.55
C THR A 52 17.32 5.10 2.40
N LEU A 53 16.10 5.63 2.57
CA LEU A 53 15.85 6.81 3.40
C LEU A 53 16.17 6.56 4.87
N ASP A 54 15.79 5.39 5.41
CA ASP A 54 16.10 5.01 6.80
C ASP A 54 17.61 4.91 7.03
N TYR A 55 18.34 4.30 6.09
CA TYR A 55 19.80 4.23 6.12
C TYR A 55 20.44 5.63 6.15
N LEU A 56 19.98 6.55 5.30
CA LEU A 56 20.49 7.92 5.26
C LEU A 56 20.18 8.69 6.55
N GLU A 57 19.00 8.51 7.15
CA GLU A 57 18.65 9.13 8.43
C GLU A 57 19.52 8.62 9.58
N GLN A 58 19.83 7.32 9.62
CA GLN A 58 20.75 6.75 10.61
C GLN A 58 22.16 7.34 10.48
N GLN A 59 22.67 7.48 9.24
CA GLN A 59 23.95 8.15 8.99
C GLN A 59 23.92 9.61 9.44
N ARG A 60 22.86 10.34 9.11
CA ARG A 60 22.68 11.75 9.49
C ARG A 60 22.73 11.93 11.01
N ARG A 61 22.05 11.07 11.78
CA ARG A 61 22.07 11.09 13.26
C ARG A 61 23.46 10.85 13.84
N THR A 62 24.21 9.94 13.24
CA THR A 62 25.59 9.63 13.67
C THR A 62 26.51 10.82 13.43
N GLU A 63 26.43 11.45 12.26
CA GLU A 63 27.22 12.62 11.89
C GLU A 63 26.84 13.88 12.67
N GLN A 64 25.54 14.08 12.97
CA GLN A 64 25.07 15.21 13.79
C GLN A 64 25.53 15.09 15.25
N SER A 65 25.51 13.87 15.81
CA SER A 65 25.98 13.62 17.19
C SER A 65 27.48 13.90 17.34
N ALA A 66 28.26 13.71 16.27
CA ALA A 66 29.69 13.98 16.24
C ALA A 66 30.06 15.47 16.04
N ARG A 67 29.13 16.28 15.52
CA ARG A 67 29.34 17.69 15.15
C ARG A 67 28.27 18.58 15.79
N GLN A 68 28.31 18.70 17.12
CA GLN A 68 27.52 19.69 17.85
C GLN A 68 28.05 21.10 17.61
N SER A 69 27.86 21.68 16.42
CA SER A 69 28.09 23.13 16.21
C SER A 69 27.43 23.66 14.94
N ALA A 70 26.58 24.66 15.16
CA ALA A 70 26.09 25.73 14.28
C ALA A 70 26.35 25.57 12.77
N ASN A 71 25.27 25.28 12.03
CA ASN A 71 25.20 25.58 10.60
C ASN A 71 23.75 25.94 10.25
N ASP A 72 23.48 27.22 10.02
CA ASP A 72 22.15 27.70 9.61
C ASP A 72 21.74 27.10 8.24
N ASP A 73 22.68 26.84 7.33
CA ASP A 73 22.41 26.18 6.03
C ASP A 73 21.89 24.73 6.19
N VAL A 74 22.22 24.07 7.31
CA VAL A 74 21.69 22.74 7.64
C VAL A 74 20.26 22.84 8.16
N ALA A 75 19.90 23.95 8.82
CA ALA A 75 18.55 24.14 9.35
C ALA A 75 17.52 24.31 8.22
N ASP A 76 17.82 25.12 7.20
CA ASP A 76 16.91 25.35 6.06
C ASP A 76 16.69 24.08 5.22
N ARG A 77 17.76 23.33 4.95
CA ARG A 77 17.68 22.04 4.27
C ARG A 77 16.89 21.02 5.09
N TRP A 78 17.07 21.02 6.41
CA TRP A 78 16.36 20.10 7.30
C TRP A 78 14.87 20.43 7.33
N GLN A 79 14.53 21.72 7.40
CA GLN A 79 13.15 22.17 7.31
C GLN A 79 12.50 21.69 6.00
N THR A 80 13.18 21.87 4.88
CA THR A 80 12.70 21.39 3.57
C THR A 80 12.47 19.87 3.55
N ILE A 81 13.38 19.08 4.12
CA ILE A 81 13.27 17.62 4.23
C ILE A 81 12.06 17.24 5.10
N THR A 82 11.87 17.89 6.25
CA THR A 82 10.74 17.62 7.14
C THR A 82 9.40 17.97 6.50
N GLU A 83 9.31 19.10 5.78
CA GLU A 83 8.11 19.49 5.04
C GLU A 83 7.78 18.49 3.93
N LYS A 84 8.78 18.05 3.16
CA LYS A 84 8.60 17.00 2.13
C LYS A 84 8.13 15.69 2.74
N THR A 85 8.73 15.27 3.85
CA THR A 85 8.37 14.03 4.55
C THR A 85 6.94 14.11 5.10
N GLN A 86 6.52 15.26 5.62
CA GLN A 86 5.15 15.47 6.08
C GLN A 86 4.15 15.35 4.92
N ARG A 87 4.43 16.00 3.78
CA ARG A 87 3.57 15.86 2.58
C ARG A 87 3.48 14.42 2.08
N LEU A 88 4.58 13.69 2.12
CA LEU A 88 4.61 12.26 1.76
C LEU A 88 3.77 11.43 2.74
N ARG A 89 3.80 11.73 4.04
CA ARG A 89 2.93 11.08 5.01
C ARG A 89 1.46 11.31 4.69
N ASP A 90 1.08 12.53 4.36
CA ASP A 90 -0.31 12.88 4.04
C ASP A 90 -0.77 12.15 2.76
N LEU A 91 0.08 12.08 1.72
CA LEU A 91 -0.17 11.28 0.52
C LEU A 91 -0.30 9.78 0.85
N ASN A 92 0.51 9.26 1.76
CA ASN A 92 0.45 7.85 2.17
C ASN A 92 -0.91 7.52 2.81
N GLN A 93 -1.35 8.41 3.71
CA GLN A 93 -2.65 8.29 4.36
C GLN A 93 -3.79 8.33 3.34
N HIS A 94 -3.71 9.23 2.36
CA HIS A 94 -4.69 9.31 1.29
C HIS A 94 -4.73 8.03 0.44
N ASN A 95 -3.57 7.49 0.06
CA ASN A 95 -3.48 6.22 -0.67
C ASN A 95 -4.07 5.06 0.15
N GLY A 96 -3.88 5.06 1.47
CA GLY A 96 -4.51 4.11 2.39
C GLY A 96 -6.04 4.16 2.34
N TRP A 97 -6.63 5.36 2.37
CA TRP A 97 -8.09 5.53 2.25
C TRP A 97 -8.64 5.07 0.90
N LEU A 98 -7.92 5.33 -0.19
CA LEU A 98 -8.31 4.84 -1.53
C LEU A 98 -8.32 3.31 -1.58
N LEU A 99 -7.29 2.68 -1.00
CA LEU A 99 -7.17 1.23 -0.94
C LEU A 99 -8.29 0.60 -0.12
N GLU A 100 -8.62 1.18 1.03
CA GLU A 100 -9.76 0.74 1.86
C GLU A 100 -11.10 0.85 1.10
N GLY A 101 -11.29 1.93 0.35
CA GLY A 101 -12.43 2.09 -0.55
C GLY A 101 -12.50 1.01 -1.64
N GLN A 102 -11.36 0.63 -2.22
CA GLN A 102 -11.30 -0.44 -3.21
C GLN A 102 -11.60 -1.82 -2.59
N ILE A 103 -11.07 -2.11 -1.39
CA ILE A 103 -11.40 -3.35 -0.66
C ILE A 103 -12.89 -3.43 -0.39
N THR A 104 -13.51 -2.32 0.04
CA THR A 104 -14.95 -2.27 0.33
C THR A 104 -15.78 -2.57 -0.91
N ARG A 105 -15.45 -1.95 -2.07
CA ARG A 105 -16.15 -2.22 -3.34
C ARG A 105 -15.93 -3.65 -3.81
N ASN A 106 -14.73 -4.20 -3.65
CA ASN A 106 -14.43 -5.57 -4.01
C ASN A 106 -15.25 -6.56 -3.17
N GLN A 107 -15.36 -6.30 -1.86
CA GLN A 107 -16.17 -7.12 -0.97
C GLN A 107 -17.66 -7.10 -1.36
N GLN A 108 -18.21 -5.91 -1.68
CA GLN A 108 -19.58 -5.78 -2.17
C GLN A 108 -19.80 -6.53 -3.50
N ALA A 109 -18.88 -6.41 -4.44
CA ALA A 109 -18.94 -7.15 -5.70
C ALA A 109 -18.87 -8.67 -5.47
N LEU A 110 -18.00 -9.13 -4.58
CA LEU A 110 -17.94 -10.54 -4.16
C LEU A 110 -19.23 -10.99 -3.50
N ASP A 111 -19.89 -10.17 -2.70
CA ASP A 111 -21.16 -10.54 -2.05
C ASP A 111 -22.31 -10.65 -3.06
N VAL A 112 -22.31 -9.85 -4.12
CA VAL A 112 -23.25 -9.99 -5.24
C VAL A 112 -22.94 -11.22 -6.10
N LEU A 113 -21.65 -11.48 -6.36
CA LEU A 113 -21.20 -12.62 -7.17
C LEU A 113 -21.19 -13.95 -6.41
N LYS A 114 -21.22 -13.91 -5.08
CA LYS A 114 -21.37 -15.11 -4.25
C LYS A 114 -22.66 -15.79 -4.69
N PRO A 115 -22.58 -17.04 -5.18
CA PRO A 115 -23.77 -17.81 -5.44
C PRO A 115 -24.53 -17.84 -4.12
N HIS A 116 -25.69 -17.20 -4.09
CA HIS A 116 -26.65 -17.51 -3.05
C HIS A 116 -26.88 -18.99 -3.26
N GLN A 117 -26.53 -19.82 -2.27
CA GLN A 117 -26.75 -21.25 -2.36
C GLN A 117 -28.22 -21.42 -2.70
N GLU A 118 -28.51 -21.70 -3.97
CA GLU A 118 -29.86 -21.93 -4.44
C GLU A 118 -30.40 -23.06 -3.58
N PRO A 119 -31.44 -22.84 -2.76
CA PRO A 119 -32.16 -23.96 -2.20
C PRO A 119 -32.80 -24.61 -3.41
N ALA A 120 -32.30 -25.78 -3.84
CA ALA A 120 -32.73 -26.53 -5.00
C ALA A 120 -34.25 -26.39 -5.23
N LEU A 121 -34.63 -25.41 -6.06
CA LEU A 121 -36.01 -24.97 -6.14
C LEU A 121 -36.67 -25.79 -7.24
N TYR A 122 -37.42 -26.79 -6.79
CA TYR A 122 -38.41 -27.58 -7.49
C TYR A 122 -38.15 -27.92 -8.97
N GLY A 123 -37.85 -29.19 -9.23
CA GLY A 123 -37.87 -29.75 -10.59
C GLY A 123 -39.25 -29.63 -11.25
N ALA A 124 -39.32 -29.85 -12.57
CA ALA A 124 -40.56 -29.78 -13.35
C ALA A 124 -41.70 -30.71 -12.87
N ASP A 125 -41.40 -31.62 -11.94
CA ASP A 125 -42.29 -32.54 -11.23
C ASP A 125 -42.73 -32.04 -9.84
N GLY A 126 -42.31 -30.84 -9.42
CA GLY A 126 -42.65 -30.28 -8.11
C GLY A 126 -41.98 -31.00 -6.95
N GLN A 127 -40.77 -31.57 -7.11
CA GLN A 127 -39.96 -32.10 -6.00
C GLN A 127 -38.68 -31.29 -5.76
N THR A 128 -38.34 -31.03 -4.49
CA THR A 128 -37.03 -30.48 -4.10
C THR A 128 -36.00 -31.61 -4.13
N SER A 129 -34.96 -31.52 -4.96
CA SER A 129 -33.85 -32.48 -4.94
C SER A 129 -32.92 -32.18 -3.76
N SER A 130 -33.39 -32.43 -2.54
CA SER A 130 -32.49 -32.68 -1.42
C SER A 130 -31.95 -34.10 -1.64
N SER A 131 -30.63 -34.23 -1.82
CA SER A 131 -29.98 -35.52 -1.97
C SER A 131 -30.25 -36.35 -0.71
N ARG A 132 -31.28 -37.20 -0.76
CA ARG A 132 -31.53 -38.23 0.24
C ARG A 132 -30.26 -39.05 0.37
N SER A 133 -29.63 -38.93 1.53
CA SER A 133 -28.67 -39.90 2.07
C SER A 133 -29.23 -41.30 1.84
N GLY A 134 -28.73 -41.96 0.80
CA GLY A 134 -29.09 -43.30 0.36
C GLY A 134 -28.40 -44.32 1.25
N GLY A 135 -28.87 -44.46 2.48
CA GLY A 135 -28.38 -45.44 3.45
C GLY A 135 -29.46 -46.44 3.82
N LYS A 136 -29.82 -47.36 2.91
CA LYS A 136 -30.52 -48.60 3.28
C LYS A 136 -29.77 -49.79 2.70
N LYS A 137 -28.89 -50.37 3.53
CA LYS A 137 -28.30 -51.69 3.30
C LYS A 137 -29.39 -52.73 3.54
N PHE A 138 -29.82 -53.43 2.49
CA PHE A 138 -30.51 -54.70 2.62
C PHE A 138 -29.45 -55.80 2.60
N SER A 139 -29.40 -56.62 3.65
CA SER A 139 -28.73 -57.93 3.65
C SER A 139 -29.81 -59.00 3.56
N ILE A 140 -29.59 -59.98 2.69
CA ILE A 140 -30.23 -61.30 2.70
C ILE A 140 -29.56 -62.14 3.78
#